data_AF-A0A1M4PPI4-F1
#
_entry.id   AF-A0A1M4PPI4-F1
#
_cell.length_a   1.000
_cell.length_b   1.000
_cell.length_c   1.000
_cell.angle_alpha   90.00
_cell.angle_beta   90.00
_cell.angle_gamma   90.00
#
_symmetry.space_group_name_H-M   'P 1'
#
loop_
_entity.id
_entity.type
_entity.pdbx_description
1 polymer ?
#
loop_
_entity_poly.entity_id
_entity_poly.type
_entity_poly.pdbx_seq_one_letter_code
_entity_poly.pdbx_strand_id
1 'polypeptide(L)'
;MIGLDKKAEILMQYFRENKSQRAISRDLKMSRSTVAKYINEFKSKLELLEDLDKDEEKDRSKILLLIEEMTSKPKYDTSSRTRTKLTDEIIDKINELLEQNEKNGLLGRMSILKLNK
;
A
#
# COMPACT_ATOMS: atom_id res chain seq x y z
N MET A 1 -2.63 -10.50 -2.38
CA MET A 1 -3.11 -9.63 -1.28
C MET A 1 -3.43 -10.52 -0.10
N ILE A 2 -2.98 -10.20 1.10
CA ILE A 2 -3.31 -11.01 2.29
C ILE A 2 -4.79 -10.78 2.64
N GLY A 3 -5.48 -11.82 3.12
CA GLY A 3 -6.83 -11.68 3.64
C GLY A 3 -6.82 -11.03 5.03
N LEU A 4 -7.98 -10.51 5.44
CA LEU A 4 -8.17 -9.90 6.76
C LEU A 4 -8.00 -10.93 7.88
N ASP A 5 -8.51 -12.14 7.65
CA ASP A 5 -8.37 -13.34 8.47
C ASP A 5 -6.90 -13.58 8.87
N LYS A 6 -6.00 -13.61 7.89
CA LYS A 6 -4.58 -13.88 8.13
C LYS A 6 -3.89 -12.72 8.85
N LYS A 7 -4.29 -11.46 8.58
CA LYS A 7 -3.76 -10.29 9.30
C LYS A 7 -4.12 -10.37 10.78
N ALA A 8 -5.38 -10.65 11.08
CA ALA A 8 -5.87 -10.83 12.45
C ALA A 8 -5.15 -12.01 13.14
N GLU A 9 -4.95 -13.12 12.45
CA GLU A 9 -4.26 -14.29 12.99
C GLU A 9 -2.78 -14.02 13.33
N ILE A 10 -2.08 -13.24 12.50
CA ILE A 10 -0.70 -12.77 12.80
C ILE A 10 -0.66 -12.01 14.12
N LEU A 11 -1.58 -11.06 14.32
CA LEU A 11 -1.62 -10.24 15.53
C LEU A 11 -1.97 -11.08 16.75
N MET A 12 -2.92 -12.01 16.63
CA MET A 12 -3.31 -12.89 17.74
C MET A 12 -2.19 -13.83 18.16
N GLN A 13 -1.52 -14.48 17.20
CA GLN A 13 -0.39 -15.37 17.50
C GLN A 13 0.78 -14.61 18.14
N TYR A 14 1.01 -13.35 17.75
CA TYR A 14 2.10 -12.56 18.32
C TYR A 14 1.75 -12.04 19.73
N PHE A 15 0.60 -11.40 19.91
CA PHE A 15 0.26 -10.68 21.14
C PHE A 15 -0.43 -11.55 22.20
N ARG A 16 -1.23 -12.56 21.81
CA ARG A 16 -1.84 -13.49 22.77
C ARG A 16 -1.01 -14.73 23.01
N GLU A 17 -0.46 -15.33 21.95
CA GLU A 17 0.27 -16.60 22.05
C GLU A 17 1.79 -16.41 22.25
N ASN A 18 2.30 -15.17 22.24
CA ASN A 18 3.72 -14.84 22.37
C ASN A 18 4.63 -15.59 21.38
N LYS A 19 4.11 -15.94 20.20
CA LYS A 19 4.89 -16.63 19.17
C LYS A 19 5.88 -15.68 18.51
N SER A 20 7.07 -16.21 18.20
CA SER A 20 8.05 -15.45 17.42
C SER A 20 7.56 -15.24 15.97
N GLN A 21 8.01 -14.16 15.32
CA GLN A 21 7.73 -13.92 13.90
C GLN A 21 8.10 -15.11 12.99
N ARG A 22 9.15 -15.86 13.38
CA ARG A 22 9.59 -17.07 12.64
C ARG A 22 8.60 -18.21 12.79
N ALA A 23 8.02 -18.41 13.98
CA ALA A 23 6.98 -19.41 14.20
C ALA A 23 5.72 -19.06 13.41
N ILE A 24 5.24 -17.82 13.55
CA ILE A 24 4.05 -17.32 12.83
C ILE A 24 4.19 -17.45 11.31
N SER A 25 5.37 -17.13 10.78
CA SER A 25 5.68 -17.27 9.35
C SER A 25 5.61 -18.72 8.86
N ARG A 26 6.03 -19.70 9.69
CA ARG A 26 5.93 -21.13 9.37
C ARG A 26 4.48 -21.60 9.46
N ASP A 27 3.77 -21.24 10.53
CA ASP A 27 2.40 -21.65 10.81
C ASP A 27 1.45 -21.18 9.69
N LEU A 28 1.55 -19.90 9.31
CA LEU A 28 0.68 -19.29 8.29
C LEU A 28 1.18 -19.48 6.85
N LYS A 29 2.35 -20.09 6.65
CA LYS A 29 3.04 -20.22 5.36
C LYS A 29 3.16 -18.88 4.63
N MET A 30 3.63 -17.87 5.35
CA MET A 30 3.77 -16.49 4.86
C MET A 30 5.20 -16.01 4.98
N SER A 31 5.58 -15.01 4.19
CA SER A 31 6.91 -14.41 4.32
C SER A 31 7.06 -13.74 5.69
N ARG A 32 8.24 -13.91 6.29
CA ARG A 32 8.58 -13.24 7.55
C ARG A 32 8.48 -11.71 7.43
N SER A 33 8.77 -11.15 6.26
CA SER A 33 8.65 -9.69 6.03
C SER A 33 7.21 -9.20 6.15
N THR A 34 6.22 -9.98 5.70
CA THR A 34 4.80 -9.62 5.86
C THR A 34 4.36 -9.72 7.31
N VAL A 35 4.80 -10.76 8.04
CA VAL A 35 4.54 -10.89 9.48
C VAL A 35 5.16 -9.72 10.26
N ALA A 36 6.43 -9.40 9.97
CA ALA A 36 7.13 -8.29 10.59
C ALA A 36 6.47 -6.93 10.30
N LYS A 37 6.02 -6.71 9.05
CA LYS A 37 5.30 -5.50 8.66
C LYS A 37 4.10 -5.25 9.57
N TYR A 38 3.18 -6.21 9.71
CA TYR A 38 1.96 -6.00 10.49
C TYR A 38 2.22 -5.85 11.99
N ILE A 39 3.20 -6.58 12.54
CA ILE A 39 3.59 -6.44 13.94
C ILE A 39 4.19 -5.04 14.19
N ASN A 40 5.06 -4.57 13.29
CA ASN A 40 5.70 -3.27 13.45
C ASN A 40 4.70 -2.12 13.26
N GLU A 41 3.80 -2.21 12.27
CA GLU A 41 2.73 -1.22 12.07
C GLU A 41 1.88 -1.06 13.33
N PHE A 42 1.51 -2.17 13.98
CA PHE A 42 0.76 -2.13 15.23
C PHE A 42 1.59 -1.54 16.38
N LYS A 43 2.86 -1.93 16.52
CA LYS A 43 3.75 -1.38 17.56
C LYS A 43 3.96 0.13 17.42
N SER A 44 4.15 0.64 16.20
CA SER A 44 4.30 2.07 15.97
C SER A 44 3.03 2.85 16.35
N LYS A 45 1.84 2.28 16.13
CA LYS A 45 0.59 2.88 16.59
C LYS A 45 0.46 2.85 18.12
N LEU A 46 0.90 1.78 18.77
CA LEU A 46 0.94 1.69 20.24
C LEU A 46 1.88 2.74 20.83
N GLU A 47 3.06 2.93 20.25
CA GLU A 47 4.04 3.93 20.68
C GLU A 47 3.47 5.34 20.57
N LEU A 48 2.86 5.68 19.42
CA LEU A 48 2.15 6.96 19.25
C LEU A 48 1.04 7.18 20.29
N LEU A 49 0.32 6.12 20.65
CA LEU A 49 -0.74 6.19 21.67
C LEU A 49 -0.16 6.41 23.08
N GLU A 50 0.96 5.75 23.40
CA GLU A 50 1.65 5.92 24.68
C GLU A 50 2.26 7.32 24.85
N ASP A 51 2.68 7.95 23.75
CA ASP A 51 3.16 9.33 23.73
C ASP A 51 2.04 10.36 23.93
N LEU A 52 0.81 10.04 23.48
CA LEU A 52 -0.35 10.92 23.54
C LEU A 52 -1.12 10.83 24.86
N ASP A 53 -1.28 9.62 25.42
CA ASP A 53 -2.05 9.39 26.65
C ASP A 53 -1.13 9.23 27.88
N LYS A 54 -1.21 10.16 28.84
CA LYS A 54 -0.56 10.06 30.16
C LYS A 54 -1.46 9.44 31.25
N ASP A 55 -2.72 9.15 30.95
CA ASP A 55 -3.74 8.75 31.93
C ASP A 55 -3.93 7.23 32.07
N GLU A 56 -4.67 6.82 33.11
CA GLU A 56 -4.88 5.44 33.56
C GLU A 56 -5.69 4.54 32.61
N GLU A 57 -6.35 5.07 31.58
CA GLU A 57 -7.19 4.29 30.63
C GLU A 57 -6.41 3.60 29.48
N LYS A 58 -5.08 3.51 29.58
CA LYS A 58 -4.20 2.94 28.54
C LYS A 58 -4.64 1.56 28.04
N ASP A 59 -5.10 0.69 28.93
CA ASP A 59 -5.45 -0.69 28.56
C ASP A 59 -6.69 -0.76 27.67
N ARG A 60 -7.69 0.11 27.89
CA ARG A 60 -8.88 0.17 27.03
C ARG A 60 -8.53 0.69 25.64
N SER A 61 -7.75 1.76 25.56
CA SER A 61 -7.31 2.32 24.27
C SER A 61 -6.48 1.33 23.45
N LYS A 62 -5.59 0.57 24.11
CA LYS A 62 -4.80 -0.51 23.46
C LYS A 62 -5.69 -1.62 22.89
N ILE A 63 -6.71 -2.04 23.63
CA ILE A 63 -7.66 -3.08 23.17
C ILE A 63 -8.46 -2.59 21.98
N LEU A 64 -8.98 -1.35 22.01
CA LEU A 64 -9.73 -0.76 20.90
C LEU A 64 -8.87 -0.65 19.64
N LEU A 65 -7.62 -0.20 19.78
CA LEU A 65 -6.66 -0.14 18.69
C LEU A 65 -6.38 -1.52 18.08
N LEU A 66 -6.27 -2.56 18.91
CA LEU A 66 -6.10 -3.94 18.43
C LEU A 66 -7.32 -4.41 17.63
N ILE A 67 -8.53 -4.14 18.11
CA ILE A 67 -9.77 -4.47 17.40
C ILE A 67 -9.83 -3.74 16.05
N GLU A 68 -9.49 -2.46 16.02
CA GLU A 68 -9.42 -1.68 14.78
C GLU A 68 -8.39 -2.25 13.80
N GLU A 69 -7.20 -2.61 14.27
CA GLU A 69 -6.16 -3.15 13.41
C GLU A 69 -6.55 -4.53 12.84
N MET A 70 -7.22 -5.36 13.65
CA MET A 70 -7.72 -6.68 13.22
C MET A 70 -8.89 -6.59 12.23
N THR A 71 -9.72 -5.54 12.30
CA THR A 71 -10.87 -5.35 11.42
C THR A 71 -10.55 -4.53 10.16
N SER A 72 -9.48 -3.74 10.20
CA SER A 72 -9.05 -2.92 9.08
C SER A 72 -8.44 -3.75 7.94
N LYS A 73 -8.94 -3.48 6.72
CA LYS A 73 -8.51 -4.19 5.51
C LYS A 73 -7.01 -4.03 5.28
N PRO A 74 -6.26 -5.12 5.04
CA PRO A 74 -4.83 -5.03 4.70
C PRO A 74 -4.62 -4.24 3.41
N LYS A 75 -3.87 -3.14 3.51
CA LYS A 75 -3.54 -2.26 2.38
C LYS A 75 -2.09 -2.47 1.94
N TYR A 76 -1.87 -2.61 0.64
CA TYR A 76 -0.53 -2.56 0.07
C TYR A 76 -0.10 -1.11 -0.08
N ASP A 77 1.13 -0.82 0.31
CA ASP A 77 1.75 0.47 0.03
C ASP A 77 2.24 0.46 -1.42
N THR A 78 1.72 1.39 -2.21
CA THR A 78 2.09 1.60 -3.62
C THR A 78 2.85 2.91 -3.81
N SER A 79 3.17 3.63 -2.73
CA SER A 79 3.84 4.94 -2.79
C SER A 79 5.22 4.88 -3.46
N SER A 80 5.96 3.79 -3.24
CA SER A 80 7.28 3.55 -3.86
C SER A 80 7.20 3.10 -5.32
N ARG A 81 6.01 2.85 -5.87
CA ARG A 81 5.84 2.37 -7.24
C ARG A 81 5.97 3.53 -8.23
N THR A 82 7.09 3.58 -8.94
CA THR A 82 7.32 4.56 -10.01
C THR A 82 6.85 4.03 -11.38
N ARG A 83 6.39 4.92 -12.26
CA ARG A 83 5.98 4.57 -13.63
C ARG A 83 7.24 4.41 -14.51
N THR A 84 7.78 3.20 -14.59
CA THR A 84 9.02 2.94 -15.35
C THR A 84 8.92 3.22 -16.85
N LYS A 85 7.70 3.20 -17.41
CA LYS A 85 7.43 3.36 -18.86
C LYS A 85 6.86 4.73 -19.23
N LEU A 86 6.63 5.60 -18.25
CA LEU A 86 5.98 6.90 -18.43
C LEU A 86 6.89 7.95 -17.83
N THR A 87 8.02 8.13 -18.48
CA THR A 87 8.99 9.20 -18.19
C THR A 87 8.45 10.53 -18.68
N ASP A 88 8.97 11.63 -18.13
CA ASP A 88 8.57 12.98 -18.52
C ASP A 88 8.80 13.21 -20.03
N GLU A 89 9.88 12.67 -20.59
CA GLU A 89 10.15 12.68 -22.04
C GLU A 89 9.02 12.04 -22.88
N ILE A 90 8.43 10.95 -22.39
CA ILE A 90 7.32 10.27 -23.06
C ILE A 90 6.04 11.10 -22.94
N ILE A 91 5.83 11.78 -21.79
CA ILE A 91 4.70 12.69 -21.59
C ILE A 91 4.80 13.87 -22.56
N ASP A 92 5.96 14.50 -22.63
CA ASP A 92 6.22 15.61 -23.54
C ASP A 92 6.02 15.18 -25.00
N LYS A 93 6.49 13.97 -25.37
CA LYS A 93 6.28 13.45 -26.71
C LYS A 93 4.81 13.19 -27.02
N ILE A 94 4.03 12.69 -26.06
CA ILE A 94 2.59 12.51 -26.22
C ILE A 94 1.91 13.87 -26.44
N ASN A 95 2.26 14.89 -25.65
CA ASN A 95 1.69 16.22 -25.78
C ASN A 95 2.04 16.86 -27.14
N GLU A 96 3.28 16.73 -27.59
CA GLU A 96 3.71 17.20 -28.91
C GLU A 96 2.90 16.56 -30.04
N LEU A 97 2.67 15.24 -29.97
CA LEU A 97 1.87 14.50 -30.96
C LEU A 97 0.38 14.90 -30.91
N LEU A 98 -0.16 15.21 -29.74
CA LEU A 98 -1.52 15.71 -29.59
C LEU A 98 -1.68 17.10 -30.23
N GLU A 99 -0.76 18.02 -29.97
CA GLU A 99 -0.76 19.35 -30.60
C GLU A 99 -0.61 19.26 -32.12
N GLN A 100 0.25 18.36 -32.61
CA GLN A 100 0.39 18.10 -34.04
C GLN A 100 -0.91 17.57 -34.66
N ASN A 101 -1.61 16.67 -33.97
CA ASN A 101 -2.90 16.16 -34.42
C ASN A 101 -3.97 17.26 -34.46
N GLU A 102 -4.03 18.15 -33.46
CA GLU A 102 -4.96 19.28 -33.45
C GLU A 102 -4.69 20.23 -34.62
N LYS A 103 -3.44 20.62 -34.86
CA LYS A 103 -3.04 21.45 -36.01
C LYS A 103 -3.39 20.79 -37.34
N ASN A 104 -3.16 19.48 -37.47
CA ASN A 104 -3.50 18.72 -38.67
C ASN A 104 -5.01 18.58 -38.89
N GLY A 105 -5.79 18.49 -37.80
CA GLY A 105 -7.25 18.54 -37.81
C GLY A 105 -7.78 19.87 -38.34
N LEU A 106 -7.26 20.98 -37.82
CA LEU A 106 -7.61 22.33 -38.27
C LEU A 106 -7.23 22.58 -39.75
N LEU A 107 -6.12 22.02 -40.21
CA LEU A 107 -5.64 22.15 -41.58
C LEU A 107 -6.30 21.14 -42.56
N GLY A 108 -7.22 20.28 -42.09
CA GLY A 108 -7.89 19.28 -42.93
C GLY A 108 -6.98 18.16 -43.46
N ARG A 109 -5.78 17.97 -42.89
CA ARG A 109 -4.74 17.03 -43.37
C ARG A 109 -4.80 15.64 -42.73
N MET A 110 -5.87 15.35 -41.99
CA MET A 110 -6.06 14.12 -41.22
C MET A 110 -5.89 12.80 -42.03
N SER A 111 -6.21 12.82 -43.32
CA SER A 111 -6.14 11.66 -44.22
C SER A 111 -4.77 11.43 -44.86
N ILE A 112 -3.92 12.46 -44.96
CA ILE A 112 -2.63 12.39 -45.68
C ILE A 112 -1.57 11.64 -44.86
N LEU A 113 -1.59 11.78 -43.53
CA LEU A 113 -0.62 11.12 -42.64
C LEU A 113 -0.85 9.61 -42.50
N LYS A 114 -2.06 9.11 -42.73
CA LYS A 114 -2.37 7.67 -42.68
C LYS A 114 -1.79 6.89 -43.87
N LEU A 115 -1.40 7.58 -44.94
CA LEU A 115 -0.89 6.99 -46.18
C LEU A 115 0.63 6.82 -46.22
N ASN A 116 1.37 7.42 -45.27
CA ASN A 116 2.84 7.37 -45.23
C ASN A 116 3.37 6.47 -44.10
N LYS A 117 2.68 5.37 -43.81
CA LYS A 117 3.09 4.38 -42.82
C LYS A 117 3.36 3.04 -43.46
#